data_AF-A0A496QAY8-F1
#
_entry.id   AF-A0A496QAY8-F1
#
_cell.length_a   1.000
_cell.length_b   1.000
_cell.length_c   1.000
_cell.angle_alpha   90.00
_cell.angle_beta   90.00
_cell.angle_gamma   90.00
#
_symmetry.space_group_name_H-M   'P 1'
#
loop_
_entity.id
_entity.type
_entity.pdbx_description
1 polymer ?
#
loop_
_entity_poly.entity_id
_entity_poly.type
_entity_poly.pdbx_seq_one_letter_code
_entity_poly.pdbx_strand_id
1 'polypeptide(L)'
;MMDLELVDTVAEIIKHIRNEGQKALREYSQRFDAYGGPFRVSEEELHEALNITPPEDSDVIDQIIERIEAYHRRQLPRDELYPKEGSLYGLVYRPLRRIGVYVPGGKPLPSSLIMVAVPARIAGVEEIVVVSPPRDGKLDPHVLCAAKKLGVSEIYK
;
A
#
# COMPACT_ATOMS: atom_id res chain seq x y z
N MET A 1 -18.79 0.80 21.79
CA MET A 1 -18.19 -0.21 22.68
C MET A 1 -17.39 -1.15 21.80
N MET A 2 -16.13 -1.43 22.12
CA MET A 2 -15.30 -2.33 21.31
C MET A 2 -15.81 -3.76 21.48
N ASP A 3 -16.04 -4.46 20.38
CA ASP A 3 -16.47 -5.86 20.40
C ASP A 3 -15.30 -6.74 20.86
N LEU A 4 -15.41 -7.28 22.07
CA LEU A 4 -14.35 -8.07 22.70
C LEU A 4 -14.10 -9.39 21.96
N GLU A 5 -15.13 -10.00 21.38
CA GLU A 5 -14.98 -11.27 20.63
C GLU A 5 -14.18 -11.05 19.34
N LEU A 6 -14.41 -9.92 18.66
CA LEU A 6 -13.63 -9.54 17.48
C LEU A 6 -12.16 -9.32 17.82
N VAL A 7 -11.88 -8.65 18.94
CA VAL A 7 -10.50 -8.37 19.39
C VAL A 7 -9.75 -9.67 19.66
N ASP A 8 -10.37 -10.61 20.37
CA ASP A 8 -9.78 -11.91 20.67
C ASP A 8 -9.53 -12.71 19.38
N THR A 9 -10.50 -12.72 18.46
CA THR A 9 -10.36 -13.37 17.15
C THR A 9 -9.17 -12.82 16.35
N VAL A 10 -9.02 -11.48 16.27
CA VAL A 10 -7.90 -10.85 15.56
C VAL A 10 -6.57 -11.16 16.24
N ALA A 11 -6.52 -11.15 17.57
CA ALA A 11 -5.32 -11.48 18.33
C ALA A 11 -4.86 -12.92 18.08
N GLU A 12 -5.79 -13.87 17.99
CA GLU A 12 -5.49 -15.26 17.62
C GLU A 12 -4.94 -15.40 16.21
N ILE A 13 -5.53 -14.71 15.23
CA ILE A 13 -5.04 -14.68 13.83
C ILE A 13 -3.59 -14.18 13.79
N ILE A 14 -3.32 -13.05 14.44
CA ILE A 14 -1.96 -12.47 14.49
C ILE A 14 -0.98 -13.43 15.16
N LYS A 15 -1.36 -14.07 16.25
CA LYS A 15 -0.53 -15.06 16.95
C LYS A 15 -0.23 -16.27 16.06
N HIS A 16 -1.23 -16.77 15.35
CA HIS A 16 -1.07 -17.91 14.46
C HIS A 16 -0.13 -17.58 13.29
N ILE A 17 -0.32 -16.42 12.63
CA ILE A 17 0.57 -15.94 11.55
C ILE A 17 2.00 -15.74 12.06
N ARG A 18 2.18 -15.23 13.28
CA ARG A 18 3.52 -15.07 13.88
C ARG A 18 4.26 -16.39 14.08
N ASN A 19 3.53 -17.46 14.42
CA ASN A 19 4.11 -18.77 14.73
C ASN A 19 4.35 -19.62 13.47
N GLU A 20 3.38 -19.65 12.55
CA GLU A 20 3.37 -20.56 11.40
C GLU A 20 3.66 -19.84 10.06
N GLY A 21 3.79 -18.52 10.08
CA GLY A 21 4.17 -17.71 8.92
C GLY A 21 3.24 -17.90 7.72
N GLN A 22 3.83 -18.18 6.56
CA GLN A 22 3.11 -18.29 5.30
C GLN A 22 2.08 -19.43 5.28
N LYS A 23 2.25 -20.47 6.10
CA LYS A 23 1.29 -21.57 6.21
C LYS A 23 -0.05 -21.06 6.78
N ALA A 24 -0.01 -20.39 7.93
CA ALA A 24 -1.20 -19.77 8.52
C ALA A 24 -1.81 -18.71 7.59
N LEU A 25 -0.98 -17.92 6.90
CA LEU A 25 -1.47 -16.95 5.93
C LEU A 25 -2.28 -17.61 4.80
N ARG A 26 -1.82 -18.75 4.26
CA ARG A 26 -2.57 -19.53 3.25
C ARG A 26 -3.87 -20.07 3.82
N GLU A 27 -3.89 -20.54 5.06
CA GLU A 27 -5.10 -21.03 5.70
C GLU A 27 -6.16 -19.92 5.84
N TYR A 28 -5.76 -18.72 6.27
CA TYR A 28 -6.68 -17.59 6.38
C TYR A 28 -7.13 -17.04 5.02
N SER A 29 -6.22 -16.94 4.05
CA SER A 29 -6.54 -16.56 2.67
C SER A 29 -7.53 -17.54 2.03
N GLN A 30 -7.34 -18.84 2.24
CA GLN A 30 -8.29 -19.85 1.74
C GLN A 30 -9.65 -19.73 2.44
N ARG A 31 -9.68 -19.39 3.73
CA ARG A 31 -10.91 -19.27 4.53
C ARG A 31 -11.71 -18.01 4.21
N PHE A 32 -11.04 -16.86 4.08
CA PHE A 32 -11.70 -15.55 3.96
C PHE A 32 -11.80 -15.08 2.51
N ASP A 33 -10.82 -15.40 1.68
CA ASP A 33 -10.73 -14.92 0.29
C ASP A 33 -10.92 -16.04 -0.74
N ALA A 34 -11.13 -17.29 -0.28
CA ALA A 34 -11.19 -18.48 -1.13
C ALA A 34 -9.97 -18.63 -2.06
N TYR A 35 -8.81 -18.11 -1.65
CA TYR A 35 -7.61 -18.01 -2.48
C TYR A 35 -6.45 -18.86 -1.93
N GLY A 36 -5.94 -19.76 -2.77
CA GLY A 36 -4.78 -20.62 -2.47
C GLY A 36 -3.56 -20.39 -3.38
N GLY A 37 -3.60 -19.39 -4.26
CA GLY A 37 -2.59 -19.16 -5.30
C GLY A 37 -1.30 -18.48 -4.81
N PRO A 38 -0.46 -18.00 -5.74
CA PRO A 38 0.70 -17.16 -5.42
C PRO A 38 0.28 -15.79 -4.90
N PHE A 39 0.72 -15.41 -3.69
CA PHE A 39 0.38 -14.10 -3.13
C PHE A 39 0.99 -12.94 -3.92
N ARG A 40 2.27 -13.04 -4.28
CA ARG A 40 2.92 -11.97 -5.05
C ARG A 40 2.30 -11.88 -6.44
N VAL A 41 1.88 -10.67 -6.82
CA VAL A 41 1.42 -10.37 -8.18
C VAL A 41 2.62 -10.49 -9.12
N SER A 42 2.48 -11.24 -10.20
CA SER A 42 3.55 -11.40 -11.20
C SER A 42 3.59 -10.21 -12.17
N GLU A 43 4.70 -10.06 -12.91
CA GLU A 43 4.80 -9.06 -13.97
C GLU A 43 3.79 -9.33 -15.10
N GLU A 44 3.46 -10.61 -15.35
CA GLU A 44 2.44 -10.99 -16.33
C GLU A 44 1.04 -10.53 -15.88
N GLU A 45 0.67 -10.74 -14.62
CA GLU A 45 -0.59 -10.24 -14.06
C GLU A 45 -0.66 -8.71 -14.11
N LEU A 46 0.47 -8.04 -13.87
CA LEU A 46 0.58 -6.59 -13.95
C LEU A 46 0.42 -6.09 -15.39
N HIS A 47 1.06 -6.74 -16.37
CA HIS A 47 0.90 -6.40 -17.79
C HIS A 47 -0.51 -6.67 -18.30
N GLU A 48 -1.13 -7.79 -17.90
CA GLU A 48 -2.53 -8.09 -18.25
C GLU A 48 -3.44 -6.98 -17.73
N ALA A 49 -3.29 -6.59 -16.46
CA ALA A 49 -4.07 -5.52 -15.83
C ALA A 49 -3.91 -4.16 -16.55
N LEU A 50 -2.70 -3.80 -16.94
CA LEU A 50 -2.44 -2.56 -17.69
C LEU A 50 -3.08 -2.60 -19.07
N ASN A 51 -3.03 -3.74 -19.76
CA ASN A 51 -3.60 -3.90 -21.10
C ASN A 51 -5.14 -3.82 -21.11
N ILE A 52 -5.80 -4.29 -20.05
CA ILE A 52 -7.26 -4.24 -19.94
C ILE A 52 -7.78 -2.93 -19.33
N THR A 53 -6.90 -2.09 -18.77
CA THR A 53 -7.30 -0.78 -18.22
C THR A 53 -7.55 0.19 -19.39
N PRO A 54 -8.75 0.79 -19.51
CA PRO A 54 -9.02 1.76 -20.56
C PRO A 54 -8.04 2.95 -20.51
N PRO A 55 -7.55 3.45 -21.66
CA PRO A 55 -6.64 4.60 -21.69
C PRO A 55 -7.19 5.82 -20.94
N GLU A 56 -8.49 6.10 -21.07
CA GLU A 56 -9.17 7.19 -20.37
C GLU A 56 -9.12 7.05 -18.84
N ASP A 57 -9.21 5.82 -18.31
CA ASP A 57 -9.13 5.56 -16.87
C ASP A 57 -7.68 5.69 -16.38
N SER A 58 -6.71 5.26 -17.18
CA SER A 58 -5.28 5.49 -16.93
C SER A 58 -4.95 6.99 -16.86
N ASP A 59 -5.48 7.80 -17.77
CA ASP A 59 -5.28 9.24 -17.81
C ASP A 59 -5.93 9.94 -16.60
N VAL A 60 -7.10 9.46 -16.17
CA VAL A 60 -7.76 9.94 -14.94
C VAL A 60 -6.91 9.61 -13.71
N ILE A 61 -6.30 8.43 -13.64
CA ILE A 61 -5.38 8.06 -12.56
C ILE A 61 -4.18 9.01 -12.51
N ASP A 62 -3.58 9.33 -13.66
CA ASP A 62 -2.46 10.28 -13.73
C ASP A 62 -2.87 11.67 -13.22
N GLN A 63 -4.01 12.19 -13.68
CA GLN A 63 -4.54 13.48 -13.21
C GLN A 63 -4.78 13.51 -11.70
N ILE A 64 -5.29 12.41 -11.12
CA ILE A 64 -5.49 12.29 -9.67
C ILE A 64 -4.15 12.32 -8.94
N ILE A 65 -3.15 11.55 -9.41
CA ILE A 65 -1.80 11.51 -8.85
C ILE A 65 -1.18 12.91 -8.86
N GLU A 66 -1.21 13.60 -10.00
CA GLU A 66 -0.64 14.95 -10.16
C GLU A 66 -1.27 15.96 -9.20
N ARG A 67 -2.61 15.93 -9.05
CA ARG A 67 -3.34 16.83 -8.15
C ARG A 67 -2.97 16.59 -6.69
N ILE A 68 -2.91 15.32 -6.27
CA ILE A 68 -2.55 14.95 -4.89
C ILE A 68 -1.09 15.30 -4.62
N GLU A 69 -0.21 15.10 -5.60
CA GLU A 69 1.19 15.43 -5.51
C GLU A 69 1.43 16.94 -5.37
N ALA A 70 0.75 17.75 -6.19
CA ALA A 70 0.83 19.21 -6.11
C ALA A 70 0.41 19.76 -4.74
N TYR A 71 -0.51 19.09 -4.06
CA TYR A 71 -0.92 19.44 -2.70
C TYR A 71 0.11 19.00 -1.66
N HIS A 72 0.48 17.71 -1.63
CA HIS A 72 1.36 17.15 -0.59
C HIS A 72 2.81 17.64 -0.69
N ARG A 73 3.30 18.03 -1.87
CA ARG A 73 4.61 18.67 -2.02
C ARG A 73 4.76 19.95 -1.19
N ARG A 74 3.66 20.66 -0.93
CA ARG A 74 3.65 21.87 -0.09
C ARG A 74 3.75 21.57 1.41
N GLN A 75 3.48 20.32 1.81
CA GLN A 75 3.47 19.87 3.20
C GLN A 75 4.77 19.17 3.60
N LEU A 76 5.69 18.93 2.66
CA LEU A 76 6.96 18.27 2.94
C LEU A 76 7.78 19.12 3.93
N PRO A 77 8.05 18.63 5.15
CA PRO A 77 8.81 19.39 6.14
C PRO A 77 10.26 19.53 5.70
N ARG A 78 10.91 20.60 6.19
CA ARG A 78 12.35 20.80 6.05
C ARG A 78 13.00 20.63 7.40
N ASP A 79 14.24 20.14 7.41
CA ASP A 79 15.04 20.07 8.64
C ASP A 79 15.15 21.48 9.25
N GLU A 80 14.88 21.60 10.55
CA GLU A 80 14.94 22.83 11.30
C GLU A 80 16.13 22.76 12.25
N LEU A 81 17.24 23.43 11.92
CA LEU A 81 18.48 23.38 12.69
C LEU A 81 18.85 24.79 13.17
N TYR A 82 19.30 24.92 14.42
CA TYR A 82 19.75 26.18 15.01
C TYR A 82 20.96 25.99 15.94
N PRO A 83 21.96 26.88 15.89
CA PRO A 83 23.12 26.83 16.77
C PRO A 83 22.79 27.40 18.16
N LYS A 84 23.34 26.79 19.21
CA LYS A 84 23.30 27.31 20.58
C LYS A 84 24.49 26.78 21.37
N GLU A 85 25.18 27.64 22.12
CA GLU A 85 26.28 27.26 23.04
C GLU A 85 27.37 26.38 22.38
N GLY A 86 27.72 26.69 21.12
CA GLY A 86 28.72 25.92 20.36
C GLY A 86 28.25 24.57 19.82
N SER A 87 26.97 24.21 20.01
CA SER A 87 26.32 23.00 19.50
C SER A 87 25.22 23.32 18.48
N LEU A 88 24.78 22.33 17.71
CA LEU A 88 23.66 22.44 16.76
C LEU A 88 22.47 21.61 17.27
N TYR A 89 21.31 22.25 17.38
CA TYR A 89 20.06 21.63 17.85
C TYR A 89 19.01 21.71 16.75
N GLY A 90 17.97 20.87 16.82
CA GLY A 90 16.90 20.95 15.84
C GLY A 90 16.02 19.71 15.68
N LEU A 91 15.14 19.79 14.69
CA LEU A 91 14.30 18.70 14.21
C LEU A 91 14.82 18.24 12.83
N VAL A 92 15.01 16.94 12.71
CA VAL A 92 15.47 16.29 11.47
C VAL A 92 14.39 15.33 11.01
N TYR A 93 13.87 15.55 9.81
CA TYR A 93 12.81 14.74 9.22
C TYR A 93 13.43 13.69 8.30
N ARG A 94 13.10 12.41 8.52
CA ARG A 94 13.57 11.32 7.67
C ARG A 94 12.40 10.42 7.27
N PRO A 95 12.32 9.98 6.02
CA PRO A 95 11.29 9.05 5.60
C PRO A 95 11.45 7.70 6.30
N LEU A 96 10.34 6.97 6.37
CA LEU A 96 10.40 5.54 6.65
C LEU A 96 11.10 4.82 5.50
N ARG A 97 11.92 3.83 5.81
CA ARG A 97 12.56 2.99 4.78
C ARG A 97 11.52 2.20 3.98
N ARG A 98 10.54 1.62 4.67
CA ARG A 98 9.51 0.74 4.09
C ARG A 98 8.14 1.02 4.69
N ILE A 99 7.09 0.99 3.87
CA ILE A 99 5.70 1.01 4.31
C ILE A 99 4.89 -0.14 3.69
N GLY A 100 3.86 -0.58 4.39
CA GLY A 100 2.79 -1.43 3.85
C GLY A 100 1.50 -0.65 3.70
N VAL A 101 0.86 -0.76 2.55
CA VAL A 101 -0.41 -0.10 2.20
C VAL A 101 -1.45 -1.19 2.00
N TYR A 102 -2.45 -1.23 2.88
CA TYR A 102 -3.60 -2.09 2.71
C TYR A 102 -4.66 -1.41 1.84
N VAL A 103 -5.00 -2.05 0.72
CA VAL A 103 -6.11 -1.65 -0.13
C VAL A 103 -7.25 -2.65 0.12
N PRO A 104 -8.42 -2.21 0.62
CA PRO A 104 -9.52 -3.12 0.89
C PRO A 104 -9.98 -3.85 -0.38
N GLY A 105 -10.32 -5.13 -0.23
CA GLY A 105 -10.96 -5.89 -1.31
C GLY A 105 -12.43 -5.52 -1.50
N GLY A 106 -13.04 -6.11 -2.53
CA GLY A 106 -14.45 -5.92 -2.87
C GLY A 106 -14.65 -4.85 -3.95
N LYS A 107 -14.95 -3.61 -3.56
CA LYS A 107 -15.05 -2.49 -4.51
C LYS A 107 -13.64 -1.97 -4.80
N PRO A 108 -13.31 -1.70 -6.08
CA PRO A 108 -11.99 -1.19 -6.38
C PRO A 108 -11.81 0.22 -5.83
N LEU A 109 -10.79 0.39 -5.00
CA LEU A 109 -10.45 1.67 -4.36
C LEU A 109 -9.02 2.13 -4.73
N PRO A 110 -8.73 2.35 -6.03
CA PRO A 110 -7.42 2.87 -6.45
C PRO A 110 -7.08 4.20 -5.78
N SER A 111 -8.09 5.01 -5.46
CA SER A 111 -7.92 6.26 -4.71
C SER A 111 -7.31 6.07 -3.32
N SER A 112 -7.61 4.98 -2.62
CA SER A 112 -7.02 4.69 -1.29
C SER A 112 -5.53 4.43 -1.39
N LEU A 113 -5.11 3.68 -2.41
CA LEU A 113 -3.69 3.49 -2.72
C LEU A 113 -3.02 4.83 -3.04
N ILE A 114 -3.59 5.61 -3.96
CA ILE A 114 -3.00 6.88 -4.39
C ILE A 114 -2.84 7.85 -3.21
N MET A 115 -3.86 7.99 -2.36
CA MET A 115 -3.83 8.90 -1.22
C MET A 115 -2.74 8.55 -0.18
N VAL A 116 -2.31 7.29 -0.11
CA VAL A 116 -1.25 6.85 0.81
C VAL A 116 0.13 6.82 0.15
N ALA A 117 0.22 6.28 -1.06
CA ALA A 117 1.49 6.08 -1.74
C ALA A 117 2.09 7.38 -2.31
N VAL A 118 1.27 8.35 -2.73
CA VAL A 118 1.76 9.66 -3.21
C VAL A 118 2.56 10.41 -2.12
N PRO A 119 2.02 10.66 -0.91
CA PRO A 119 2.80 11.33 0.13
C PRO A 119 4.02 10.52 0.58
N ALA A 120 3.93 9.17 0.60
CA ALA A 120 5.09 8.32 0.90
C ALA A 120 6.22 8.49 -0.12
N ARG A 121 5.89 8.52 -1.42
CA ARG A 121 6.85 8.78 -2.49
C ARG A 121 7.48 10.17 -2.37
N ILE A 122 6.68 11.20 -2.08
CA ILE A 122 7.17 12.57 -1.89
C ILE A 122 8.10 12.68 -0.68
N ALA A 123 7.79 11.96 0.40
CA ALA A 123 8.63 11.91 1.59
C ALA A 123 9.98 11.22 1.35
N GLY A 124 10.08 10.38 0.31
CA GLY A 124 11.29 9.61 -0.02
C GLY A 124 11.30 8.19 0.56
N VAL A 125 10.13 7.57 0.77
CA VAL A 125 10.06 6.15 1.15
C VAL A 125 10.60 5.28 0.01
N GLU A 126 11.54 4.39 0.31
CA GLU A 126 12.23 3.56 -0.68
C GLU A 126 11.40 2.33 -1.08
N GLU A 127 10.73 1.69 -0.11
CA GLU A 127 9.97 0.47 -0.33
C GLU A 127 8.50 0.67 0.01
N ILE A 128 7.65 0.71 -1.02
CA ILE A 128 6.19 0.74 -0.87
C ILE A 128 5.66 -0.64 -1.23
N VAL A 129 5.02 -1.31 -0.27
CA VAL A 129 4.36 -2.61 -0.46
C VAL A 129 2.86 -2.43 -0.45
N VAL A 130 2.16 -3.01 -1.41
CA VAL A 130 0.70 -3.04 -1.43
C VAL A 130 0.20 -4.44 -1.11
N VAL A 131 -0.79 -4.53 -0.23
CA VAL A 131 -1.53 -5.76 0.09
C VAL A 131 -3.01 -5.52 -0.18
N SER A 132 -3.67 -6.42 -0.91
CA SER A 132 -5.08 -6.31 -1.25
C SER A 132 -5.67 -7.70 -1.44
N PRO A 133 -6.71 -8.10 -0.70
CA PRO A 133 -7.29 -9.43 -0.89
C PRO A 133 -7.87 -9.57 -2.31
N PRO A 134 -7.67 -10.72 -2.98
CA PRO A 134 -8.11 -10.93 -4.34
C PRO A 134 -9.61 -11.18 -4.41
N ARG A 135 -10.19 -10.86 -5.57
CA ARG A 135 -11.54 -11.27 -5.95
C ARG A 135 -11.43 -12.21 -7.14
N ASP A 136 -11.99 -13.41 -7.00
CA ASP A 136 -11.88 -14.47 -8.01
C ASP A 136 -10.42 -14.75 -8.42
N GLY A 137 -9.50 -14.61 -7.44
CA GLY A 137 -8.07 -14.81 -7.62
C GLY A 137 -7.29 -13.66 -8.28
N LYS A 138 -7.95 -12.55 -8.63
CA LYS A 138 -7.33 -11.39 -9.28
C LYS A 138 -7.47 -10.11 -8.44
N LEU A 139 -6.56 -9.17 -8.65
CA LEU A 139 -6.70 -7.79 -8.17
C LEU A 139 -7.38 -6.93 -9.22
N ASP A 140 -7.97 -5.82 -8.78
CA ASP A 140 -8.57 -4.86 -9.69
C ASP A 140 -7.51 -4.19 -10.59
N PRO A 141 -7.77 -4.07 -11.91
CA PRO A 141 -6.80 -3.51 -12.84
C PRO A 141 -6.46 -2.04 -12.57
N HIS A 142 -7.37 -1.23 -12.04
CA HIS A 142 -7.11 0.17 -11.71
C HIS A 142 -6.18 0.29 -10.50
N VAL A 143 -6.28 -0.62 -9.53
CA VAL A 143 -5.35 -0.67 -8.38
C VAL A 143 -3.94 -1.02 -8.86
N LEU A 144 -3.82 -2.00 -9.76
CA LEU A 144 -2.54 -2.41 -10.35
C LEU A 144 -1.94 -1.30 -11.24
N CYS A 145 -2.78 -0.62 -12.04
CA CYS A 145 -2.39 0.53 -12.84
C CYS A 145 -1.85 1.68 -11.98
N ALA A 146 -2.57 2.05 -10.92
CA ALA A 146 -2.12 3.04 -9.96
C ALA A 146 -0.81 2.61 -9.28
N ALA A 147 -0.69 1.36 -8.84
CA ALA A 147 0.52 0.83 -8.22
C ALA A 147 1.75 0.94 -9.15
N LYS A 148 1.58 0.61 -10.44
CA LYS A 148 2.65 0.76 -11.45
C LYS A 148 3.07 2.23 -11.60
N LYS A 149 2.12 3.14 -11.79
CA LYS A 149 2.36 4.58 -11.96
C LYS A 149 3.02 5.22 -10.73
N LEU A 150 2.76 4.67 -9.55
CA LEU A 150 3.32 5.14 -8.28
C LEU A 150 4.69 4.54 -7.96
N GLY A 151 5.16 3.56 -8.73
CA GLY A 151 6.45 2.90 -8.49
C GLY A 151 6.44 2.00 -7.25
N VAL A 152 5.30 1.37 -6.95
CA VAL A 152 5.18 0.38 -5.86
C VAL A 152 6.17 -0.76 -6.08
N SER A 153 6.89 -1.16 -5.03
CA SER A 153 7.97 -2.14 -5.10
C SER A 153 7.46 -3.58 -5.14
N GLU A 154 6.40 -3.87 -4.39
CA GLU A 154 5.84 -5.22 -4.24
C GLU A 154 4.31 -5.13 -4.08
N ILE A 155 3.58 -6.05 -4.72
CA ILE A 155 2.13 -6.15 -4.62
C ILE A 155 1.77 -7.59 -4.26
N TYR A 156 0.92 -7.74 -3.25
CA TYR A 156 0.45 -9.01 -2.74
C TYR A 156 -1.08 -9.07 -2.74
N LYS A 157 -1.60 -10.20 -3.19
CA LYS A 157 -2.96 -10.67 -3.01
C LYS A 157 -3.15 -11.15 -1.58
#